data_AF-T1C3N8-F1
#
_entry.id   AF-T1C3N8-F1
#
_cell.length_a   1.000
_cell.length_b   1.000
_cell.length_c   1.000
_cell.angle_alpha   90.00
_cell.angle_beta   90.00
_cell.angle_gamma   90.00
#
_symmetry.space_group_name_H-M   'P 1'
#
loop_
_entity.id
_entity.type
_entity.pdbx_description
1 polymer ?
#
loop_
_entity_poly.entity_id
_entity_poly.type
_entity_poly.pdbx_seq_one_letter_code
_entity_poly.pdbx_strand_id
1 'polypeptide(L)'
;QRHTHAEWLKFLRKIDRETPKDRTLHLIADHYDRRKSPWDATHKHPAAQEWLTKHPRFNMHFTPTSASWLNMVERFFRDITTERLRRGVFTSVSELVAAIDAYVAHHNTDPKPF
;
A
#
# COMPACT_ATOMS: atom_id res chain seq x y z
N GLN A 1 -1.22 8.41 -14.47
CA GLN A 1 -1.27 8.89 -13.07
C GLN A 1 0.17 8.90 -12.55
N ARG A 2 0.68 10.02 -12.03
CA ARG A 2 2.07 10.11 -11.50
C ARG A 2 2.00 9.92 -9.99
N HIS A 3 2.63 8.88 -9.45
CA HIS A 3 2.80 8.71 -8.01
C HIS A 3 3.78 9.77 -7.49
N THR A 4 3.27 10.78 -6.79
CA THR A 4 4.06 11.91 -6.29
C THR A 4 4.39 11.79 -4.80
N HIS A 5 5.42 12.49 -4.34
CA HIS A 5 5.73 12.61 -2.92
C HIS A 5 4.58 13.29 -2.13
N ALA A 6 3.81 14.16 -2.80
CA ALA A 6 2.66 14.84 -2.20
C ALA A 6 1.52 13.87 -1.87
N GLU A 7 1.24 12.92 -2.78
CA GLU A 7 0.27 11.84 -2.53
C GLU A 7 0.75 10.90 -1.43
N TRP A 8 2.04 10.57 -1.41
CA TRP A 8 2.64 9.77 -0.34
C TRP A 8 2.47 10.45 1.04
N LEU A 9 2.78 11.73 1.14
CA LEU A 9 2.57 12.50 2.37
C LEU A 9 1.08 12.59 2.76
N LYS A 10 0.18 12.75 1.78
CA LYS A 10 -1.27 12.73 2.03
C LYS A 10 -1.71 11.37 2.60
N PHE A 11 -1.13 10.28 2.12
CA PHE A 11 -1.37 8.94 2.62
C PHE A 11 -0.83 8.74 4.04
N LEU A 12 0.41 9.13 4.33
CA LEU A 12 0.97 9.07 5.68
C LEU A 12 0.14 9.86 6.70
N ARG A 13 -0.31 11.07 6.34
CA ARG A 13 -1.22 11.87 7.18
C ARG A 13 -2.58 11.21 7.38
N LYS A 14 -3.08 10.48 6.38
CA LYS A 14 -4.34 9.72 6.49
C LYS A 14 -4.17 8.60 7.52
N ILE A 15 -3.11 7.78 7.40
CA ILE A 15 -2.79 6.72 8.37
C ILE A 15 -2.65 7.30 9.77
N ASP A 16 -1.92 8.42 9.91
CA ASP A 16 -1.72 9.03 11.23
C ASP A 16 -3.03 9.45 11.90
N ARG A 17 -4.01 9.92 11.12
CA ARG A 17 -5.34 10.29 11.64
C ARG A 17 -6.21 9.09 11.97
N GLU A 18 -6.14 8.04 11.17
CA GLU A 18 -7.08 6.90 11.23
C GLU A 18 -6.61 5.77 12.15
N THR A 19 -5.39 5.85 12.68
CA THR A 19 -4.84 4.87 13.63
C THR A 19 -4.78 5.46 15.05
N PRO A 20 -5.03 4.65 16.10
CA PRO A 20 -4.88 5.09 17.48
C PRO A 20 -3.49 5.68 17.76
N LYS A 21 -3.43 6.79 18.50
CA LYS A 21 -2.20 7.59 18.69
C LYS A 21 -1.13 6.91 19.55
N ASP A 22 -1.55 5.99 20.42
CA ASP A 22 -0.72 5.19 21.32
C ASP A 22 -0.04 4.00 20.62
N ARG A 23 -0.30 3.79 19.31
CA ARG A 23 0.26 2.66 18.56
C ARG A 23 1.49 3.06 17.77
N THR A 24 2.51 2.22 17.87
CA THR A 24 3.63 2.17 16.93
C THR A 24 3.16 1.55 15.62
N LEU A 25 3.50 2.19 14.51
CA LEU A 25 3.12 1.79 13.17
C LEU A 25 4.35 1.28 12.43
N HIS A 26 4.28 0.04 11.96
CA HIS A 26 5.30 -0.56 11.10
C HIS A 26 4.77 -0.60 9.68
N LEU A 27 5.31 0.26 8.81
CA LEU A 27 4.91 0.33 7.41
C LEU A 27 5.90 -0.46 6.58
N ILE A 28 5.42 -1.51 5.94
CA ILE A 28 6.21 -2.30 5.00
C ILE A 28 5.87 -1.79 3.59
N ALA A 29 6.86 -1.23 2.90
CA ALA A 29 6.74 -0.75 1.54
C ALA A 29 7.71 -1.50 0.62
N ASP A 30 7.43 -1.52 -0.67
CA ASP A 30 8.38 -2.05 -1.64
C ASP A 30 9.58 -1.10 -1.80
N HIS A 31 10.78 -1.64 -2.01
CA HIS A 31 11.94 -0.83 -2.41
C HIS A 31 11.78 -0.44 -3.88
N TYR A 32 10.90 0.53 -4.13
CA TYR A 32 10.71 1.13 -5.44
C TYR A 32 11.93 2.00 -5.79
N ASP A 33 12.97 1.35 -6.30
CA ASP A 33 14.17 2.01 -6.81
C ASP A 33 13.98 2.40 -8.28
N ARG A 34 13.56 3.64 -8.51
CA ARG A 34 13.73 4.24 -9.83
C ARG A 34 15.20 4.52 -10.03
N ARG A 35 15.89 3.61 -10.71
CA ARG A 35 17.24 3.76 -11.29
C ARG A 35 17.43 5.00 -12.19
N LYS A 36 16.45 5.89 -12.29
CA LYS A 36 16.47 7.11 -13.11
C LYS A 36 16.64 8.40 -12.31
N SER A 37 16.34 8.42 -11.00
CA SER A 37 16.62 9.59 -10.14
C SER A 37 16.40 9.27 -8.66
N PRO A 38 17.32 9.65 -7.75
CA PRO A 38 17.12 9.52 -6.31
C PRO A 38 15.93 10.34 -5.77
N TRP A 39 15.43 11.31 -6.54
CA TRP A 39 14.27 12.14 -6.19
C TRP A 39 12.92 11.55 -6.64
N ASP A 40 12.93 10.51 -7.48
CA ASP A 40 11.71 9.92 -8.03
C ASP A 40 11.10 8.82 -7.13
N ALA A 41 11.82 8.43 -6.07
CA ALA A 41 11.31 7.55 -5.03
C ALA A 41 10.54 8.39 -4.00
N THR A 42 9.22 8.28 -3.99
CA THR A 42 8.31 9.11 -3.17
C THR A 42 8.62 9.06 -1.68
N HIS A 43 9.11 7.93 -1.18
CA HIS A 43 9.51 7.74 0.21
C HIS A 43 10.92 8.27 0.53
N LYS A 44 11.80 8.48 -0.48
CA LYS A 44 13.15 9.05 -0.28
C LYS A 44 13.17 10.58 -0.40
N HIS A 45 12.06 11.20 -0.82
CA HIS A 45 11.96 12.65 -0.98
C HIS A 45 12.18 13.38 0.36
N PRO A 46 12.94 14.50 0.41
CA PRO A 46 13.27 15.22 1.65
C PRO A 46 12.05 15.57 2.50
N ALA A 47 10.97 16.08 1.89
CA ALA A 47 9.74 16.39 2.60
C ALA A 47 9.08 15.16 3.27
N ALA A 48 9.20 13.97 2.66
CA ALA A 48 8.70 12.74 3.25
C ALA A 48 9.58 12.29 4.43
N GLN A 49 10.90 12.38 4.27
CA GLN A 49 11.87 12.07 5.33
C GLN A 49 11.72 13.01 6.54
N GLU A 50 11.60 14.32 6.30
CA GLU A 50 11.38 15.32 7.35
C GLU A 50 10.09 15.05 8.12
N TRP A 51 9.01 14.70 7.41
CA TRP A 51 7.76 14.33 8.06
C TRP A 51 7.93 13.08 8.93
N LEU A 52 8.59 12.02 8.43
CA LEU A 52 8.83 10.80 9.20
C LEU A 52 9.66 11.05 10.46
N THR A 53 10.71 11.88 10.38
CA THR A 53 11.52 12.29 11.56
C THR A 53 10.67 12.97 12.63
N LYS A 54 9.65 13.75 12.23
CA LYS A 54 8.72 14.42 13.15
C LYS A 54 7.64 13.47 13.72
N HIS A 55 7.53 12.24 13.22
CA HIS A 55 6.50 11.27 13.61
C HIS A 55 7.15 9.93 14.00
N PRO A 56 7.84 9.86 15.16
CA PRO A 56 8.66 8.70 15.56
C PRO A 56 7.88 7.40 15.76
N ARG A 57 6.54 7.45 15.82
CA ARG A 57 5.69 6.26 15.85
C ARG A 57 5.64 5.52 14.50
N PHE A 58 6.10 6.12 13.41
CA PHE A 58 6.17 5.51 12.08
C PHE A 58 7.54 4.87 11.85
N ASN A 59 7.58 3.55 11.72
CA ASN A 59 8.77 2.78 11.37
C ASN A 59 8.62 2.24 9.96
N MET A 60 9.46 2.73 9.03
CA MET A 60 9.47 2.29 7.65
C MET A 60 10.37 1.06 7.48
N HIS A 61 9.83 0.01 6.87
CA HIS A 61 10.53 -1.20 6.45
C HIS A 61 10.40 -1.32 4.94
N PHE A 62 11.49 -1.63 4.25
CA PHE A 62 11.48 -1.80 2.79
C PHE A 62 11.80 -3.24 2.45
N THR A 63 11.00 -3.86 1.58
CA THR A 63 11.32 -5.20 1.08
C THR A 63 12.60 -5.14 0.23
N PRO A 64 13.47 -6.16 0.29
CA PRO A 64 14.66 -6.19 -0.57
C PRO A 64 14.29 -6.11 -2.05
N THR A 65 15.17 -5.50 -2.85
CA THR A 65 15.02 -5.49 -4.31
C THR A 65 14.86 -6.91 -4.83
N SER A 66 13.89 -7.13 -5.73
CA SER A 66 13.54 -8.44 -6.30
C SER A 66 12.92 -9.45 -5.31
N ALA A 67 12.48 -9.01 -4.12
CA ALA A 67 11.79 -9.87 -3.15
C ALA A 67 10.27 -9.61 -3.10
N SER A 68 9.62 -9.58 -4.27
CA SER A 68 8.15 -9.43 -4.40
C SER A 68 7.35 -10.47 -3.62
N TRP A 69 7.91 -11.66 -3.40
CA TRP A 69 7.28 -12.73 -2.61
C TRP A 69 7.08 -12.37 -1.13
N LEU A 70 7.80 -11.37 -0.60
CA LEU A 70 7.60 -10.82 0.74
C LEU A 70 6.53 -9.73 0.79
N ASN A 71 6.06 -9.24 -0.36
CA ASN A 71 5.08 -8.18 -0.43
C ASN A 71 3.67 -8.75 -0.25
N MET A 72 3.12 -8.66 0.96
CA MET A 72 1.77 -9.12 1.29
C MET A 72 0.68 -8.49 0.41
N VAL A 73 0.88 -7.25 -0.04
CA VAL A 73 -0.07 -6.58 -0.95
C VAL A 73 -0.09 -7.24 -2.32
N GLU A 74 1.05 -7.71 -2.83
CA GLU A 74 1.09 -8.48 -4.08
C GLU A 74 0.43 -9.85 -3.93
N ARG A 75 0.56 -10.50 -2.77
CA ARG A 75 -0.16 -11.73 -2.44
C ARG A 75 -1.67 -11.49 -2.44
N PHE A 76 -2.13 -10.43 -1.78
CA PHE A 76 -3.52 -10.01 -1.81
C PHE A 76 -4.04 -9.77 -3.24
N PHE A 77 -3.26 -9.09 -4.09
CA PHE A 77 -3.63 -8.88 -5.49
C PHE A 77 -3.70 -10.18 -6.31
N ARG A 78 -2.82 -11.15 -6.04
CA ARG A 78 -2.92 -12.48 -6.66
C ARG A 78 -4.19 -13.20 -6.24
N ASP A 79 -4.56 -13.10 -4.96
CA ASP A 79 -5.69 -13.85 -4.40
C ASP A 79 -7.01 -13.27 -4.92
N ILE A 80 -7.23 -11.95 -4.88
CA ILE A 80 -8.40 -11.32 -5.52
C ILE A 80 -8.48 -11.62 -7.02
N THR A 81 -7.34 -11.66 -7.71
CA THR A 81 -7.29 -12.02 -9.14
C THR A 81 -7.79 -13.44 -9.38
N THR A 82 -7.33 -14.39 -8.58
CA THR A 82 -7.64 -15.82 -8.74
C THR A 82 -9.05 -16.16 -8.28
N GLU A 83 -9.48 -15.59 -7.16
CA GLU A 83 -10.72 -15.93 -6.48
C GLU A 83 -11.92 -15.16 -7.04
N ARG A 84 -11.73 -13.90 -7.42
CA ARG A 84 -12.82 -13.02 -7.86
C ARG A 84 -12.74 -12.63 -9.33
N LEU A 85 -11.58 -12.15 -9.80
CA LEU A 85 -11.50 -11.49 -11.11
C LEU A 85 -11.50 -12.48 -12.28
N ARG A 86 -10.69 -13.53 -12.24
CA ARG A 86 -10.59 -14.53 -13.33
C ARG A 86 -11.84 -15.38 -13.51
N ARG A 87 -12.69 -15.46 -12.48
CA ARG A 87 -13.94 -16.24 -12.48
C ARG A 87 -15.17 -15.37 -12.74
N GLY A 88 -15.01 -14.05 -12.77
CA GLY A 88 -16.09 -13.10 -12.99
C GLY A 88 -16.20 -12.69 -14.46
N VAL A 89 -17.42 -12.43 -14.91
CA VAL A 89 -17.70 -11.72 -16.15
C VAL A 89 -18.29 -10.38 -15.73
N PHE A 90 -17.66 -9.28 -16.14
CA PHE A 90 -18.08 -7.93 -15.78
C PHE A 90 -18.49 -7.18 -17.05
N THR A 91 -19.68 -6.62 -17.04
CA THR A 91 -20.28 -5.89 -18.16
C THR A 91 -19.99 -4.39 -18.10
N SER A 92 -19.47 -3.90 -16.97
CA SER A 92 -19.08 -2.50 -16.79
C SER A 92 -17.93 -2.34 -15.78
N VAL A 93 -17.26 -1.19 -15.84
CA VAL A 93 -16.23 -0.82 -14.84
C VAL A 93 -16.84 -0.70 -13.44
N SER A 94 -18.05 -0.16 -13.32
CA SER A 94 -18.75 -0.05 -12.04
C SER A 94 -19.01 -1.41 -11.39
N GLU A 95 -19.36 -2.41 -12.20
CA GLU A 95 -19.56 -3.79 -11.72
C GLU A 95 -18.25 -4.41 -11.22
N LEU A 96 -17.14 -4.18 -11.95
CA LEU A 96 -15.81 -4.60 -11.52
C LEU A 96 -15.40 -3.95 -10.19
N VAL A 97 -15.62 -2.64 -10.04
CA VAL A 97 -15.31 -1.91 -8.80
C VAL A 97 -16.13 -2.48 -7.63
N ALA A 98 -17.44 -2.66 -7.81
CA ALA A 98 -18.30 -3.23 -6.78
C ALA A 98 -17.87 -4.66 -6.38
N ALA A 99 -17.40 -5.46 -7.35
CA ALA A 99 -16.89 -6.79 -7.08
C ALA A 99 -15.56 -6.78 -6.29
N ILE A 100 -14.69 -5.80 -6.54
CA ILE A 100 -13.46 -5.60 -5.78
C ILE A 100 -13.79 -5.13 -4.36
N ASP A 101 -14.66 -4.15 -4.20
CA ASP A 101 -15.08 -3.64 -2.89
C ASP A 101 -15.72 -4.73 -2.03
N ALA A 102 -16.60 -5.54 -2.63
CA ALA A 102 -17.21 -6.69 -1.95
C ALA A 102 -16.17 -7.73 -1.51
N TYR A 103 -15.16 -8.00 -2.35
CA TYR A 103 -14.08 -8.92 -1.99
C TYR A 103 -13.26 -8.37 -0.81
N VAL A 104 -12.88 -7.09 -0.85
CA VAL A 104 -12.13 -6.43 0.24
C VAL A 104 -12.95 -6.45 1.53
N ALA A 105 -14.23 -6.11 1.47
CA ALA A 105 -15.12 -6.12 2.63
C ALA A 105 -15.24 -7.54 3.23
N HIS A 106 -15.38 -8.56 2.39
CA HIS A 106 -15.43 -9.95 2.83
C HIS A 106 -14.09 -10.41 3.43
N HIS A 107 -12.96 -10.10 2.81
CA HIS A 107 -11.64 -10.47 3.33
C HIS A 107 -11.36 -9.85 4.70
N ASN A 108 -11.82 -8.62 4.93
CA ASN A 108 -11.62 -7.90 6.19
C ASN A 108 -12.45 -8.44 7.36
N THR A 109 -13.41 -9.35 7.16
CA THR A 109 -14.18 -9.93 8.28
C THR A 109 -13.40 -10.97 9.06
N ASP A 110 -12.47 -11.69 8.42
CA ASP A 110 -11.56 -12.66 9.03
C ASP A 110 -10.20 -12.64 8.30
N PRO A 111 -9.38 -11.58 8.52
CA PRO A 111 -8.12 -11.44 7.81
C PRO A 111 -7.10 -12.46 8.32
N LYS A 112 -6.54 -13.26 7.40
CA LYS A 112 -5.51 -14.26 7.72
C LYS A 112 -4.12 -13.71 7.42
N PRO A 113 -3.11 -13.96 8.28
CA PRO A 113 -1.72 -13.74 7.92
C PRO A 113 -1.33 -14.55 6.67
N PHE A 114 -0.51 -13.96 5.80
CA PHE A 114 0.01 -14.59 4.57
C PHE A 114 1.22 -15.48 4.79
#